data_AF-A0A550GS13-F1
#
_entry.id   AF-A0A550GS13-F1
#
_cell.length_a   1.000
_cell.length_b   1.000
_cell.length_c   1.000
_cell.angle_alpha   90.00
_cell.angle_beta   90.00
_cell.angle_gamma   90.00
#
_symmetry.space_group_name_H-M   'P 1'
#
loop_
_entity.id
_entity.type
_entity.pdbx_description
1 polymer ?
#
loop_
_entity_poly.entity_id
_entity_poly.type
_entity_poly.pdbx_seq_one_letter_code
_entity_poly.pdbx_strand_id
1 'polypeptide(L)'
;MEATDGTIQIHRPDLDEKIFFFGMGVTISVPLTLFIYQYIDLLLVGFDPFLIAFFSRVIFAPFVEEFSKAYPLFYRHGETERNIFNLSLIVGLGFGIVEFLTYVFVLGVPVIFRIPGIIFHSASTAITGYGIAKKRPAAYYLIAVMLHLTNNFISVTNPNPLIGSASVVSITVLIAWWLRKDTKDNILIS
;
A
#
# COMPACT_ATOMS: atom_id res chain seq x y z
N MET A 1 46.65 -15.46 -9.51
CA MET A 1 45.55 -15.05 -8.62
C MET A 1 44.41 -16.02 -8.86
N GLU A 2 44.18 -16.95 -7.94
CA GLU A 2 42.96 -17.75 -7.98
C GLU A 2 41.78 -16.82 -7.72
N ALA A 3 40.80 -16.85 -8.62
CA ALA A 3 39.52 -16.21 -8.37
C ALA A 3 38.89 -16.92 -7.18
N THR A 4 38.85 -16.26 -6.02
CA THR A 4 38.02 -16.71 -4.91
C THR A 4 36.58 -16.72 -5.42
N ASP A 5 35.99 -17.92 -5.47
CA ASP A 5 34.58 -18.14 -5.79
C ASP A 5 33.73 -17.49 -4.69
N GLY A 6 33.51 -16.19 -4.84
CA GLY A 6 32.79 -15.36 -3.89
C GLY A 6 31.31 -15.69 -3.99
N THR A 7 30.85 -16.63 -3.17
CA THR A 7 29.42 -16.87 -3.00
C THR A 7 28.79 -15.63 -2.34
N ILE A 8 28.08 -14.82 -3.12
CA ILE A 8 27.30 -13.69 -2.61
C ILE A 8 26.17 -14.28 -1.76
N GLN A 9 26.22 -14.11 -0.44
CA GLN A 9 25.14 -14.53 0.42
C GLN A 9 23.89 -13.69 0.13
N ILE A 10 22.79 -14.37 -0.19
CA ILE A 10 21.49 -13.75 -0.38
C ILE A 10 21.01 -13.24 0.98
N HIS A 11 20.92 -11.92 1.13
CA HIS A 11 20.36 -11.31 2.32
C HIS A 11 18.89 -11.72 2.50
N ARG A 12 18.48 -11.93 3.76
CA ARG A 12 17.11 -12.28 4.14
C ARG A 12 16.70 -11.37 5.28
N PRO A 13 15.58 -10.64 5.15
CA PRO A 13 15.11 -9.78 6.21
C PRO A 13 14.88 -10.53 7.51
N ASP A 14 15.59 -10.11 8.54
CA ASP A 14 15.43 -10.63 9.90
C ASP A 14 14.14 -10.09 10.54
N LEU A 15 13.96 -10.33 11.83
CA LEU A 15 12.78 -9.83 12.54
C LEU A 15 12.84 -8.31 12.72
N ASP A 16 14.02 -7.75 12.99
CA ASP A 16 14.20 -6.33 13.27
C ASP A 16 13.90 -5.49 12.03
N GLU A 17 14.34 -5.94 10.86
CA GLU A 17 14.01 -5.30 9.58
C GLU A 17 12.51 -5.38 9.29
N LYS A 18 11.85 -6.51 9.57
CA LYS A 18 10.39 -6.62 9.41
C LYS A 18 9.65 -5.68 10.35
N ILE A 19 10.08 -5.56 11.60
CA ILE A 19 9.52 -4.61 12.57
C ILE A 19 9.73 -3.17 12.08
N PHE A 20 10.92 -2.85 11.55
CA PHE A 20 11.20 -1.55 10.97
C PHE A 20 10.24 -1.22 9.82
N PHE A 21 10.06 -2.11 8.84
CA PHE A 21 9.15 -1.87 7.72
C PHE A 21 7.68 -1.80 8.15
N PHE A 22 7.27 -2.59 9.14
CA PHE A 22 5.94 -2.45 9.75
C PHE A 22 5.78 -1.07 10.38
N GLY A 23 6.76 -0.64 11.17
CA GLY A 23 6.81 0.68 11.80
C GLY A 23 6.77 1.82 10.79
N MET A 24 7.46 1.70 9.65
CA MET A 24 7.36 2.69 8.57
C MET A 24 5.92 2.83 8.06
N GLY A 25 5.21 1.71 7.86
CA GLY A 25 3.79 1.73 7.50
C GLY A 25 2.92 2.46 8.53
N VAL A 26 3.15 2.19 9.82
CA VAL A 26 2.47 2.85 10.94
C VAL A 26 2.74 4.35 10.93
N THR A 27 4.02 4.76 10.90
CA THR A 27 4.43 6.17 10.96
C THR A 27 3.94 6.96 9.75
N ILE A 28 3.93 6.35 8.56
CA ILE A 28 3.44 6.99 7.35
C ILE A 28 1.92 7.13 7.37
N SER A 29 1.17 6.15 7.88
CA SER A 29 -0.30 6.23 7.91
C SER A 29 -0.82 7.39 8.76
N VAL A 30 -0.25 7.64 9.94
CA VAL A 30 -0.72 8.68 10.86
C VAL A 30 -0.90 10.04 10.18
N PRO A 31 0.11 10.63 9.51
CA PRO A 31 -0.05 11.93 8.89
C PRO A 31 -0.98 11.90 7.67
N LEU A 32 -0.99 10.83 6.87
CA LEU A 32 -1.84 10.80 5.66
C LEU A 32 -3.31 10.64 6.02
N THR A 33 -3.62 9.74 6.95
CA THR A 33 -4.99 9.49 7.42
C THR A 33 -5.54 10.67 8.23
N LEU A 34 -4.71 11.53 8.83
CA LEU A 34 -5.20 12.67 9.60
C LEU A 34 -5.13 14.01 8.87
N PHE A 35 -4.12 14.26 8.03
CA PHE A 35 -3.88 15.60 7.49
C PHE A 35 -4.18 15.75 6.00
N ILE A 36 -4.00 14.73 5.17
CA ILE A 36 -4.04 14.94 3.71
C ILE A 36 -5.43 15.28 3.20
N TYR A 37 -6.45 14.50 3.55
CA TYR A 37 -7.79 14.82 3.06
C TYR A 37 -8.28 16.13 3.69
N GLN A 38 -7.93 16.43 4.95
CA GLN A 38 -8.31 17.69 5.59
C GLN A 38 -7.69 18.88 4.87
N TYR A 39 -6.41 18.79 4.50
CA TYR A 39 -5.72 19.83 3.74
C TYR A 39 -6.36 20.03 2.36
N ILE A 40 -6.69 18.94 1.65
CA ILE A 40 -7.33 19.04 0.33
C ILE A 40 -8.76 19.58 0.46
N ASP A 41 -9.52 19.15 1.46
CA ASP A 41 -10.87 19.66 1.74
C ASP A 41 -10.83 21.19 1.96
N LEU A 42 -9.79 21.72 2.62
CA LEU A 42 -9.58 23.16 2.79
C LEU A 42 -9.28 23.90 1.46
N LEU A 43 -8.57 23.27 0.53
CA LEU A 43 -8.30 23.84 -0.79
C LEU A 43 -9.53 23.82 -1.71
N LEU A 44 -10.54 23.02 -1.38
CA LEU A 44 -11.77 22.85 -2.16
C LEU A 44 -12.98 23.55 -1.51
N VAL A 45 -12.75 24.48 -0.58
CA VAL A 45 -13.82 25.30 0.01
C VAL A 45 -14.59 26.02 -1.09
N GLY A 46 -15.92 25.90 -1.07
CA GLY A 46 -16.83 26.47 -2.07
C GLY A 46 -17.38 25.47 -3.07
N PHE A 47 -16.82 24.26 -3.15
CA PHE A 47 -17.45 23.14 -3.85
C PHE A 47 -18.49 22.45 -2.95
N ASP A 48 -19.41 21.70 -3.56
CA ASP A 48 -20.35 20.89 -2.80
C ASP A 48 -19.64 19.72 -2.07
N PRO A 49 -20.22 19.20 -0.98
CA PRO A 49 -19.57 18.15 -0.17
C PRO A 49 -19.24 16.86 -0.93
N PHE A 50 -20.00 16.55 -1.99
CA PHE A 50 -19.73 15.36 -2.81
C PHE A 50 -18.48 15.57 -3.66
N LEU A 51 -18.35 16.71 -4.34
CA LEU A 51 -17.14 17.02 -5.12
C LEU A 51 -15.89 17.09 -4.24
N ILE A 52 -16.00 17.67 -3.04
CA ILE A 52 -14.90 17.67 -2.05
C ILE A 52 -14.45 16.24 -1.76
N ALA A 53 -15.37 15.37 -1.34
CA ALA A 53 -15.06 13.98 -1.02
C ALA A 53 -14.54 13.18 -2.22
N PHE A 54 -15.08 13.44 -3.41
CA PHE A 54 -14.63 12.81 -4.64
C PHE A 54 -13.16 13.18 -4.94
N PHE A 55 -12.83 14.47 -4.98
CA PHE A 55 -11.46 14.86 -5.27
C PHE A 55 -10.49 14.46 -4.16
N SER A 56 -10.80 14.73 -2.89
CA SER A 56 -9.86 14.48 -1.80
C SER A 56 -9.67 12.99 -1.50
N ARG A 57 -10.76 12.24 -1.37
CA ARG A 57 -10.73 10.83 -0.92
C ARG A 57 -10.69 9.85 -2.08
N VAL A 58 -11.43 10.11 -3.15
CA VAL A 58 -11.46 9.19 -4.30
C VAL A 58 -10.22 9.40 -5.14
N ILE A 59 -9.82 10.64 -5.46
CA ILE A 59 -8.71 10.90 -6.38
C ILE A 59 -7.37 11.06 -5.65
N PHE A 60 -7.20 12.10 -4.85
CA PHE A 60 -5.87 12.46 -4.36
C PHE A 60 -5.30 11.49 -3.31
N ALA A 61 -6.10 11.06 -2.34
CA ALA A 61 -5.63 10.18 -1.27
C ALA A 61 -4.96 8.90 -1.81
N PRO A 62 -5.56 8.14 -2.75
CA PRO A 62 -4.90 6.97 -3.34
C PRO A 62 -3.52 7.23 -3.95
N PHE A 63 -3.34 8.33 -4.68
CA PHE A 63 -2.03 8.65 -5.27
C PHE A 63 -0.97 8.85 -4.18
N VAL A 64 -1.29 9.62 -3.15
CA VAL A 64 -0.32 9.94 -2.09
C VAL A 64 -0.07 8.74 -1.18
N GLU A 65 -1.12 8.02 -0.80
CA GLU A 65 -1.01 6.87 0.09
C GLU A 65 -0.23 5.72 -0.56
N GLU A 66 -0.55 5.35 -1.81
CA GLU A 66 0.18 4.28 -2.51
C GLU A 66 1.65 4.64 -2.72
N PHE A 67 1.95 5.92 -3.00
CA PHE A 67 3.34 6.37 -3.17
C PHE A 67 4.10 6.31 -1.85
N SER A 68 3.49 6.82 -0.78
CA SER A 68 4.13 6.92 0.53
C SER A 68 4.42 5.54 1.11
N LYS A 69 3.49 4.58 0.99
CA LYS A 69 3.73 3.20 1.43
C LYS A 69 4.88 2.53 0.66
N ALA A 70 5.01 2.83 -0.63
CA ALA A 70 6.06 2.25 -1.45
C ALA A 70 7.44 2.90 -1.23
N TYR A 71 7.48 4.15 -0.76
CA TYR A 71 8.69 4.96 -0.65
C TYR A 71 9.87 4.29 0.08
N PRO A 72 9.69 3.64 1.25
CA PRO A 72 10.79 3.01 1.98
C PRO A 72 11.48 1.88 1.20
N LEU A 73 10.83 1.32 0.18
CA LEU A 73 11.31 0.15 -0.56
C LEU A 73 12.25 0.52 -1.71
N PHE A 74 12.22 1.77 -2.20
CA PHE A 74 13.02 2.20 -3.35
C PHE A 74 14.54 2.14 -3.09
N TYR A 75 14.96 2.23 -1.82
CA TYR A 75 16.36 2.33 -1.43
C TYR A 75 16.99 0.98 -1.03
N ARG A 76 16.26 -0.14 -1.16
CA ARG A 76 16.73 -1.47 -0.78
C ARG A 76 17.45 -2.16 -1.95
N HIS A 77 18.61 -1.61 -2.30
CA HIS A 77 19.55 -2.24 -3.22
C HIS A 77 20.14 -3.49 -2.56
N GLY A 78 20.26 -4.60 -3.30
CA GLY A 78 20.80 -5.86 -2.77
C GLY A 78 19.78 -6.81 -2.14
N GLU A 79 18.50 -6.44 -2.08
CA GLU A 79 17.42 -7.36 -1.69
C GLU A 79 17.01 -8.30 -2.82
N THR A 80 16.34 -9.42 -2.49
CA THR A 80 15.68 -10.22 -3.52
C THR A 80 14.32 -9.67 -3.90
N GLU A 81 13.82 -10.03 -5.09
CA GLU A 81 12.45 -9.68 -5.51
C GLU A 81 11.42 -10.16 -4.48
N ARG A 82 11.64 -11.37 -3.93
CA ARG A 82 10.77 -11.99 -2.92
C ARG A 82 10.79 -11.23 -1.60
N ASN A 83 11.96 -10.74 -1.18
CA ASN A 83 12.08 -9.97 0.03
C ASN A 83 11.40 -8.61 -0.12
N ILE A 84 11.64 -7.87 -1.21
CA ILE A 84 10.94 -6.61 -1.48
C ILE A 84 9.43 -6.83 -1.45
N PHE A 85 8.92 -7.87 -2.12
CA PHE A 85 7.49 -8.20 -2.12
C PHE A 85 6.95 -8.43 -0.70
N ASN A 86 7.62 -9.26 0.10
CA ASN A 86 7.19 -9.57 1.46
C ASN A 86 7.29 -8.36 2.40
N LEU A 87 8.35 -7.56 2.30
CA LEU A 87 8.48 -6.31 3.05
C LEU A 87 7.38 -5.32 2.69
N SER A 88 6.98 -5.27 1.42
CA SER A 88 5.86 -4.44 0.96
C SER A 88 4.53 -4.83 1.59
N LEU A 89 4.26 -6.14 1.73
CA LEU A 89 3.08 -6.62 2.46
C LEU A 89 3.08 -6.11 3.91
N ILE A 90 4.26 -6.11 4.55
CA ILE A 90 4.43 -5.70 5.95
C ILE A 90 4.24 -4.18 6.12
N VAL A 91 4.79 -3.36 5.21
CA VAL A 91 4.54 -1.91 5.21
C VAL A 91 3.05 -1.63 5.06
N GLY A 92 2.40 -2.25 4.07
CA GLY A 92 0.98 -2.06 3.84
C GLY A 92 0.09 -2.56 4.99
N LEU A 93 0.52 -3.60 5.72
CA LEU A 93 -0.16 -4.07 6.92
C LEU A 93 -0.07 -3.04 8.07
N GLY A 94 1.13 -2.50 8.33
CA GLY A 94 1.30 -1.45 9.34
C GLY A 94 0.43 -0.23 9.04
N PHE A 95 0.39 0.18 7.76
CA PHE A 95 -0.49 1.25 7.31
C PHE A 95 -1.96 0.94 7.55
N GLY A 96 -2.43 -0.21 7.07
CA GLY A 96 -3.84 -0.59 7.15
C GLY A 96 -4.35 -0.77 8.58
N ILE A 97 -3.48 -1.19 9.52
CA ILE A 97 -3.85 -1.28 10.94
C ILE A 97 -4.09 0.11 11.52
N VAL A 98 -3.17 1.07 11.31
CA VAL A 98 -3.35 2.44 11.84
C VAL A 98 -4.62 3.06 11.27
N GLU A 99 -4.79 2.95 9.97
CA GLU A 99 -5.95 3.50 9.28
C GLU A 99 -7.26 2.86 9.79
N PHE A 100 -7.30 1.54 9.97
CA PHE A 100 -8.41 0.85 10.64
C PHE A 100 -8.69 1.41 12.03
N LEU A 101 -7.67 1.55 12.87
CA LEU A 101 -7.82 2.06 14.24
C LEU A 101 -8.37 3.49 14.24
N THR A 102 -7.85 4.36 13.37
CA THR A 102 -8.33 5.74 13.24
C THR A 102 -9.79 5.78 12.81
N TYR A 103 -10.16 5.07 11.74
CA TYR A 103 -11.54 5.10 11.26
C TYR A 103 -12.53 4.52 12.27
N VAL A 104 -12.20 3.42 12.93
CA VAL A 104 -13.10 2.76 13.89
C VAL A 104 -13.19 3.53 15.20
N PHE A 105 -12.06 3.85 15.82
CA PHE A 105 -12.04 4.37 17.19
C PHE A 105 -12.07 5.90 17.27
N VAL A 106 -11.64 6.61 16.22
CA VAL A 106 -11.65 8.09 16.20
C VAL A 106 -12.85 8.60 15.41
N LEU A 107 -13.16 8.00 14.26
CA LEU A 107 -14.24 8.47 13.37
C LEU A 107 -15.54 7.69 13.52
N GLY A 108 -15.59 6.66 14.38
CA GLY A 108 -16.80 5.91 14.69
C GLY A 108 -17.35 5.07 13.53
N VAL A 109 -16.52 4.74 12.53
CA VAL A 109 -16.94 3.92 11.39
C VAL A 109 -17.12 2.47 11.84
N PRO A 110 -18.23 1.79 11.46
CA PRO A 110 -18.44 0.39 11.80
C PRO A 110 -17.28 -0.51 11.36
N VAL A 111 -16.83 -1.37 12.27
CA VAL A 111 -15.70 -2.29 12.11
C VAL A 111 -15.77 -3.09 10.81
N ILE A 112 -16.96 -3.59 10.46
CA ILE A 112 -17.18 -4.45 9.29
C ILE A 112 -16.78 -3.78 7.97
N PHE A 113 -16.88 -2.45 7.88
CA PHE A 113 -16.51 -1.71 6.67
C PHE A 113 -15.01 -1.44 6.56
N ARG A 114 -14.25 -1.59 7.65
CA ARG A 114 -12.82 -1.25 7.69
C ARG A 114 -11.89 -2.45 7.74
N ILE A 115 -12.36 -3.62 8.21
CA ILE A 115 -11.56 -4.87 8.19
C ILE A 115 -10.98 -5.17 6.78
N PRO A 116 -11.76 -5.05 5.68
CA PRO A 116 -11.21 -5.30 4.33
C PRO A 116 -10.04 -4.36 3.97
N GLY A 117 -10.06 -3.13 4.49
CA GLY A 117 -9.02 -2.12 4.25
C GLY A 117 -7.63 -2.57 4.69
N ILE A 118 -7.53 -3.29 5.83
CA ILE A 118 -6.25 -3.83 6.33
C ILE A 118 -5.61 -4.74 5.29
N ILE A 119 -6.39 -5.66 4.73
CA ILE A 119 -5.94 -6.63 3.73
C ILE A 119 -5.63 -5.91 2.41
N PHE A 120 -6.48 -4.97 2.02
CA PHE A 120 -6.33 -4.17 0.82
C PHE A 120 -5.00 -3.42 0.81
N HIS A 121 -4.65 -2.71 1.89
CA HIS A 121 -3.41 -1.94 1.95
C HIS A 121 -2.16 -2.81 1.89
N SER A 122 -2.17 -3.97 2.55
CA SER A 122 -1.08 -4.95 2.43
C SER A 122 -0.91 -5.42 0.98
N ALA A 123 -1.98 -5.88 0.34
CA ALA A 123 -1.94 -6.41 -1.01
C ALA A 123 -1.58 -5.36 -2.07
N SER A 124 -2.20 -4.17 -2.02
CA SER A 124 -1.91 -3.05 -2.95
C SER A 124 -0.45 -2.59 -2.86
N THR A 125 0.10 -2.47 -1.64
CA THR A 125 1.51 -2.11 -1.44
C THR A 125 2.44 -3.15 -2.06
N ALA A 126 2.10 -4.45 -1.94
CA ALA A 126 2.87 -5.53 -2.53
C ALA A 126 2.82 -5.55 -4.08
N ILE A 127 1.74 -5.07 -4.69
CA ILE A 127 1.67 -4.87 -6.14
C ILE A 127 2.72 -3.83 -6.56
N THR A 128 2.77 -2.67 -5.91
CA THR A 128 3.79 -1.64 -6.18
C THR A 128 5.20 -2.17 -5.89
N GLY A 129 5.37 -2.89 -4.78
CA GLY A 129 6.62 -3.56 -4.41
C GLY A 129 7.14 -4.53 -5.46
N TYR A 130 6.26 -5.34 -6.05
CA TYR A 130 6.60 -6.19 -7.20
C TYR A 130 7.13 -5.34 -8.37
N GLY A 131 6.49 -4.21 -8.67
CA GLY A 131 6.96 -3.29 -9.69
C GLY A 131 8.35 -2.73 -9.40
N ILE A 132 8.64 -2.36 -8.16
CA ILE A 132 9.97 -1.92 -7.71
C ILE A 132 10.99 -3.04 -7.95
N ALA A 133 10.68 -4.27 -7.53
CA ALA A 133 11.54 -5.42 -7.73
C ALA A 133 11.81 -5.69 -9.23
N LYS A 134 10.79 -5.59 -10.09
CA LYS A 134 10.94 -5.79 -11.54
C LYS A 134 11.45 -4.56 -12.30
N LYS A 135 11.88 -3.50 -11.61
CA LYS A 135 12.33 -2.23 -12.21
C LYS A 135 11.28 -1.59 -13.13
N ARG A 136 9.99 -1.80 -12.82
CA ARG A 136 8.82 -1.21 -13.50
C ARG A 136 7.86 -0.54 -12.50
N PRO A 137 8.34 0.30 -11.56
CA PRO A 137 7.53 0.78 -10.44
C PRO A 137 6.29 1.56 -10.89
N ALA A 138 6.40 2.42 -11.91
CA ALA A 138 5.30 3.26 -12.36
C ALA A 138 4.06 2.47 -12.79
N ALA A 139 4.24 1.39 -13.55
CA ALA A 139 3.11 0.60 -14.05
C ALA A 139 2.32 -0.07 -12.91
N TYR A 140 3.04 -0.68 -11.96
CA TYR A 140 2.41 -1.38 -10.84
C TYR A 140 1.89 -0.43 -9.76
N TYR A 141 2.55 0.71 -9.57
CA TYR A 141 2.02 1.82 -8.77
C TYR A 141 0.66 2.28 -9.32
N LEU A 142 0.54 2.51 -10.63
CA LEU A 142 -0.72 2.91 -11.24
C LEU A 142 -1.81 1.83 -11.09
N ILE A 143 -1.47 0.54 -11.16
CA ILE A 143 -2.43 -0.54 -10.88
C ILE A 143 -2.93 -0.45 -9.43
N ALA A 144 -2.03 -0.30 -8.45
CA ALA A 144 -2.40 -0.16 -7.05
C ALA A 144 -3.28 1.07 -6.80
N VAL A 145 -2.91 2.22 -7.40
CA VAL A 145 -3.72 3.44 -7.36
C VAL A 145 -5.10 3.20 -7.96
N MET A 146 -5.22 2.61 -9.14
CA MET A 146 -6.52 2.36 -9.78
C MET A 146 -7.43 1.46 -8.94
N LEU A 147 -6.88 0.42 -8.31
CA LEU A 147 -7.64 -0.42 -7.38
C LEU A 147 -8.12 0.38 -6.17
N HIS A 148 -7.28 1.27 -5.64
CA HIS A 148 -7.60 2.09 -4.49
C HIS A 148 -8.62 3.19 -4.81
N LEU A 149 -8.45 3.91 -5.93
CA LEU A 149 -9.45 4.83 -6.49
C LEU A 149 -10.81 4.13 -6.60
N THR A 150 -10.85 2.90 -7.14
CA THR A 150 -12.08 2.13 -7.31
C THR A 150 -12.73 1.80 -5.96
N ASN A 151 -11.94 1.35 -4.97
CA ASN A 151 -12.46 1.07 -3.63
C ASN A 151 -13.03 2.33 -2.95
N ASN A 152 -12.34 3.47 -3.09
CA ASN A 152 -12.78 4.72 -2.48
C ASN A 152 -14.00 5.29 -3.20
N PHE A 153 -14.07 5.18 -4.53
CA PHE A 153 -15.25 5.55 -5.29
C PHE A 153 -16.48 4.79 -4.80
N ILE A 154 -16.39 3.45 -4.71
CA ILE A 154 -17.46 2.60 -4.19
C ILE A 154 -17.86 3.03 -2.77
N SER A 155 -16.87 3.31 -1.91
CA SER A 155 -17.11 3.73 -0.52
C SER A 155 -17.83 5.08 -0.42
N VAL A 156 -17.56 6.00 -1.33
CA VAL A 156 -18.16 7.34 -1.35
C VAL A 156 -19.55 7.34 -2.02
N THR A 157 -19.75 6.57 -3.08
CA THR A 157 -21.00 6.60 -3.86
C THR A 157 -22.05 5.58 -3.45
N ASN A 158 -21.69 4.56 -2.67
CA ASN A 158 -22.59 3.49 -2.28
C ASN A 158 -22.87 3.51 -0.77
N PRO A 159 -24.13 3.66 -0.31
CA PRO A 159 -24.48 3.63 1.11
C PRO A 159 -24.20 2.28 1.78
N ASN A 160 -24.08 1.19 1.01
CA ASN A 160 -23.65 -0.12 1.50
C ASN A 160 -22.50 -0.66 0.64
N PRO A 161 -21.26 -0.18 0.88
CA PRO A 161 -20.13 -0.46 -0.01
C PRO A 161 -19.56 -1.87 0.16
N LEU A 162 -20.04 -2.66 1.14
CA LEU A 162 -19.38 -3.88 1.60
C LEU A 162 -19.08 -4.88 0.47
N ILE A 163 -20.08 -5.19 -0.37
CA ILE A 163 -19.92 -6.15 -1.48
C ILE A 163 -18.94 -5.61 -2.54
N GLY A 164 -19.05 -4.32 -2.86
CA GLY A 164 -18.17 -3.67 -3.84
C GLY A 164 -16.72 -3.62 -3.36
N SER A 165 -16.50 -3.16 -2.13
CA SER A 165 -15.18 -3.14 -1.50
C SER A 165 -14.61 -4.56 -1.37
N ALA A 166 -15.39 -5.54 -0.91
CA ALA A 166 -14.93 -6.93 -0.82
C ALA A 166 -14.49 -7.50 -2.18
N SER A 167 -15.18 -7.12 -3.26
CA SER A 167 -14.79 -7.50 -4.63
C SER A 167 -13.45 -6.89 -5.03
N VAL A 168 -13.26 -5.59 -4.79
CA VAL A 168 -11.98 -4.90 -5.07
C VAL A 168 -10.83 -5.48 -4.25
N VAL A 169 -11.04 -5.73 -2.95
CA VAL A 169 -10.02 -6.37 -2.09
C VAL A 169 -9.67 -7.75 -2.62
N SER A 170 -10.67 -8.55 -3.00
CA SER A 170 -10.46 -9.90 -3.53
C SER A 170 -9.63 -9.88 -4.82
N ILE A 171 -9.94 -8.97 -5.76
CA ILE A 171 -9.16 -8.78 -6.98
C ILE A 171 -7.72 -8.36 -6.65
N THR A 172 -7.55 -7.41 -5.73
CA THR A 172 -6.23 -6.91 -5.30
C THR A 172 -5.37 -8.04 -4.70
N VAL A 173 -5.96 -8.85 -3.83
CA VAL A 173 -5.29 -10.02 -3.22
C VAL A 173 -4.93 -11.05 -4.27
N LEU A 174 -5.82 -11.34 -5.23
CA LEU A 174 -5.54 -12.30 -6.30
C LEU A 174 -4.41 -11.83 -7.21
N ILE A 175 -4.36 -10.54 -7.56
CA ILE A 175 -3.25 -9.94 -8.31
C ILE A 175 -1.96 -10.08 -7.51
N ALA A 176 -1.94 -9.64 -6.25
CA ALA A 176 -0.76 -9.75 -5.40
C ALA A 176 -0.28 -11.20 -5.26
N TRP A 177 -1.19 -12.15 -5.08
CA TRP A 177 -0.88 -13.57 -5.00
C TRP A 177 -0.26 -14.12 -6.29
N TRP A 178 -0.79 -13.74 -7.45
CA TRP A 178 -0.23 -14.13 -8.74
C TRP A 178 1.17 -13.54 -8.94
N LEU A 179 1.36 -12.26 -8.64
CA LEU A 179 2.67 -11.60 -8.71
C LEU A 179 3.69 -12.22 -7.76
N ARG A 180 3.27 -12.60 -6.54
CA ARG A 180 4.14 -13.27 -5.57
C ARG A 180 4.73 -14.55 -6.14
N LYS A 181 3.95 -15.34 -6.89
CA LYS A 181 4.42 -16.60 -7.50
C LYS A 181 5.53 -16.37 -8.53
N ASP A 182 5.57 -15.18 -9.15
CA ASP A 182 6.59 -14.80 -10.12
C ASP A 182 7.87 -14.20 -9.50
N THR A 183 7.88 -13.94 -8.19
CA THR A 183 9.07 -13.43 -7.49
C THR A 183 10.15 -14.50 -7.31
N LYS A 184 11.39 -14.14 -7.62
CA LYS A 184 12.59 -14.99 -7.49
C LYS A 184 13.49 -14.53 -6.34
N ASP A 185 14.35 -15.42 -5.87
CA ASP A 185 15.41 -15.10 -4.89
C ASP A 185 16.66 -14.48 -5.56
N ASN A 186 16.47 -13.78 -6.68
CA ASN A 186 17.56 -13.09 -7.39
C ASN A 186 17.84 -11.74 -6.72
N ILE A 187 19.12 -11.41 -6.52
CA ILE A 187 19.55 -10.14 -5.95
C ILE A 187 19.24 -8.99 -6.92
N LEU A 188 18.65 -7.92 -6.40
CA LEU A 188 18.37 -6.69 -7.13
C LEU A 188 19.64 -5.84 -7.23
N ILE A 189 20.30 -5.89 -8.37
CA ILE A 189 21.36 -4.96 -8.76
C ILE A 189 20.69 -3.82 -9.53
N SER A 190 20.83 -2.59 -9.04
CA SER A 190 20.33 -1.36 -9.70
C SER A 190 21.36 -0.78 -10.63
#